data_AF-A0A383B9H2-F1
#
_entry.id   AF-A0A383B9H2-F1
#
_cell.length_a   1.000
_cell.length_b   1.000
_cell.length_c   1.000
_cell.angle_alpha   90.00
_cell.angle_beta   90.00
_cell.angle_gamma   90.00
#
_symmetry.space_group_name_H-M   'P 1'
#
loop_
_entity.id
_entity.type
_entity.pdbx_description
1 polymer ?
#
loop_
_entity_poly.entity_id
_entity_poly.type
_entity_poly.pdbx_seq_one_letter_code
_entity_poly.pdbx_strand_id
1 'polypeptide(L)'
;VALFAFEFHRSAYKNDPSSTKMKLHCIHGNLQTKRVWKPLEDRFESRGADISLACEDLHEGHSLGFEQWTEEFCQRAQRDSQGEKTFLLGYSLGGRL
;
A
#
# COMPACT_ATOMS: atom_id res chain seq x y z
N VAL A 1 4.37 -12.44 -15.56
CA VAL A 1 3.84 -12.11 -14.21
C VAL A 1 2.81 -11.02 -14.41
N ALA A 2 1.53 -11.33 -14.19
CA ALA A 2 0.45 -10.35 -14.41
C ALA A 2 0.49 -9.31 -13.29
N LEU A 3 0.84 -8.06 -13.63
CA LEU A 3 0.56 -6.91 -12.77
C LEU A 3 -0.89 -6.49 -13.06
N PHE A 4 -1.77 -6.60 -12.07
CA PHE A 4 -3.04 -5.89 -12.09
C PHE A 4 -2.80 -4.52 -11.45
N ALA A 5 -2.75 -3.47 -12.27
CA ALA A 5 -2.79 -2.09 -11.81
C ALA A 5 -4.13 -1.50 -12.23
N PHE A 6 -4.96 -1.11 -11.26
CA PHE A 6 -6.21 -0.42 -11.54
C PHE A 6 -5.92 1.03 -11.95
N GLU A 7 -6.53 1.48 -13.04
CA GLU A 7 -6.42 2.84 -13.54
C GLU A 7 -7.42 3.74 -12.78
N PHE A 8 -6.94 4.72 -12.02
CA PHE A 8 -7.81 5.70 -11.35
C PHE A 8 -8.04 6.91 -12.25
N HIS A 9 -9.31 7.17 -12.55
CA HIS A 9 -9.76 8.31 -13.33
C HIS A 9 -9.36 9.61 -12.62
N ARG A 10 -8.63 10.46 -13.34
CA ARG A 10 -8.09 11.72 -12.82
C ARG A 10 -9.22 12.72 -12.58
N SER A 11 -9.73 12.79 -11.35
CA SER A 11 -10.49 13.96 -10.90
C SER A 11 -9.51 15.02 -10.41
N ALA A 12 -9.63 16.22 -10.96
CA ALA A 12 -8.79 17.37 -10.64
C ALA A 12 -9.03 17.84 -9.20
N TYR A 13 -8.23 17.34 -8.25
CA TYR A 13 -8.19 17.94 -6.91
C TYR A 13 -7.30 19.18 -6.96
N LYS A 14 -7.93 20.31 -6.64
CA LYS A 14 -7.31 21.63 -6.52
C LYS A 14 -6.26 21.59 -5.42
N ASN A 15 -5.18 22.33 -5.63
CA ASN A 15 -4.12 22.58 -4.65
C ASN A 15 -4.70 23.20 -3.37
N ASP A 16 -5.06 22.36 -2.41
CA ASP A 16 -5.28 22.72 -1.03
C ASP A 16 -4.00 22.36 -0.25
N PRO A 17 -3.35 23.28 0.47
CA PRO A 17 -2.15 22.98 1.27
C PRO A 17 -2.44 22.04 2.46
N SER A 18 -3.69 21.64 2.66
CA SER A 18 -4.11 20.56 3.57
C SER A 18 -4.30 19.19 2.90
N SER A 19 -3.95 19.03 1.61
CA SER A 19 -4.08 17.77 0.87
C SER A 19 -3.35 16.63 1.58
N THR A 20 -4.12 15.71 2.15
CA THR A 20 -3.62 14.49 2.73
C THR A 20 -3.16 13.58 1.59
N LYS A 21 -1.84 13.36 1.49
CA LYS A 21 -1.25 12.37 0.57
C LYS A 21 -2.05 11.09 0.59
N MET A 22 -2.52 10.65 -0.58
CA MET A 22 -3.23 9.39 -0.74
C MET A 22 -2.34 8.24 -0.28
N LYS A 23 -2.85 7.36 0.60
CA LYS A 23 -2.08 6.24 1.14
C LYS A 23 -2.32 4.98 0.33
N LEU A 24 -1.23 4.39 -0.18
CA LEU A 24 -1.22 3.10 -0.86
C LEU A 24 -0.54 2.07 0.04
N HIS A 25 -1.30 1.12 0.56
CA HIS A 25 -0.75 -0.01 1.30
C HIS A 25 -0.18 -1.04 0.31
N CYS A 26 1.02 -1.53 0.56
CA CYS A 26 1.73 -2.43 -0.34
C CYS A 26 2.18 -3.69 0.40
N ILE A 27 1.73 -4.86 -0.05
CA ILE A 27 2.04 -6.17 0.56
C ILE A 27 2.84 -7.02 -0.45
N HIS A 28 4.09 -7.32 -0.11
CA HIS A 28 4.98 -8.08 -1.00
C HIS A 28 4.63 -9.59 -1.04
N GLY A 29 5.23 -10.31 -1.98
CA GLY A 29 5.07 -11.75 -2.12
C GLY A 29 5.99 -12.54 -1.19
N ASN A 30 5.85 -13.87 -1.23
CA ASN A 30 6.72 -14.76 -0.48
C ASN A 30 8.19 -14.61 -0.90
N LEU A 31 9.13 -14.73 0.05
CA LEU A 31 10.59 -14.58 -0.15
C LEU A 31 11.07 -13.17 -0.56
N GLN A 32 10.18 -12.18 -0.54
CA GLN A 32 10.51 -10.78 -0.81
C GLN A 32 10.51 -9.98 0.49
N THR A 33 10.97 -8.73 0.43
CA THR A 33 10.83 -7.78 1.55
C THR A 33 10.11 -6.53 1.03
N LYS A 34 9.76 -5.63 1.94
CA LYS A 34 9.19 -4.31 1.57
C LYS A 34 10.01 -3.52 0.56
N ARG A 35 11.31 -3.81 0.40
CA ARG A 35 12.21 -3.17 -0.58
C ARG A 35 11.78 -3.36 -2.03
N VAL A 36 10.95 -4.35 -2.35
CA VAL A 36 10.42 -4.56 -3.71
C VAL A 36 9.64 -3.34 -4.22
N TRP A 37 9.11 -2.52 -3.32
CA TRP A 37 8.34 -1.32 -3.63
C TRP A 37 9.19 -0.06 -3.85
N LYS A 38 10.50 -0.11 -3.55
CA LYS A 38 11.37 1.08 -3.65
C LYS A 38 11.37 1.71 -5.05
N PRO A 39 11.47 0.95 -6.16
CA PRO A 39 11.39 1.54 -7.50
C PRO A 39 10.04 2.21 -7.80
N LEU A 40 8.96 1.77 -7.16
CA LEU A 40 7.63 2.38 -7.30
C LEU A 40 7.53 3.69 -6.49
N GLU A 41 8.03 3.68 -5.25
CA GLU A 41 8.15 4.87 -4.40
C GLU A 41 8.96 5.97 -5.10
N ASP A 42 10.17 5.65 -5.56
CA ASP A 42 11.06 6.58 -6.26
C ASP A 42 10.38 7.22 -7.49
N ARG A 43 9.55 6.44 -8.19
CA ARG A 43 8.81 6.91 -9.37
C ARG A 43 7.67 7.86 -9.02
N PHE A 44 7.00 7.66 -7.89
CA PHE A 44 5.97 8.57 -7.41
C PHE A 44 6.59 9.88 -6.93
N GLU A 45 7.67 9.80 -6.17
CA GLU A 45 8.43 10.96 -5.70
C GLU A 45 8.97 11.79 -6.88
N SER A 46 9.61 11.14 -7.86
CA SER A 46 10.17 11.83 -9.04
C SER A 46 9.11 12.54 -9.89
N ARG A 47 7.85 12.10 -9.80
CA ARG A 47 6.72 12.68 -10.53
C ARG A 47 5.96 13.72 -9.71
N GLY A 48 6.36 13.96 -8.46
CA GLY A 48 5.62 14.82 -7.54
C GLY A 48 4.20 14.31 -7.28
N ALA A 49 3.99 12.99 -7.31
CA ALA A 49 2.69 12.40 -7.05
C ALA A 49 2.31 12.60 -5.57
N ASP A 50 1.05 12.94 -5.32
CA ASP A 50 0.51 13.09 -3.97
C ASP A 50 0.11 11.73 -3.37
N ILE A 51 1.04 10.76 -3.44
CA ILE A 51 0.85 9.38 -3.01
C ILE A 51 1.96 9.02 -2.02
N SER A 52 1.60 8.40 -0.90
CA SER A 52 2.51 7.82 0.08
C SER A 52 2.37 6.30 0.11
N LEU A 53 3.49 5.57 0.19
CA LEU A 53 3.50 4.10 0.22
C LEU A 53 3.68 3.62 1.65
N ALA A 54 2.74 2.82 2.13
CA ALA A 54 2.85 2.07 3.38
C ALA A 54 3.25 0.62 3.03
N CYS A 55 4.54 0.34 3.07
CA CYS A 55 5.07 -0.96 2.64
C CYS A 55 5.16 -1.92 3.83
N GLU A 56 4.25 -2.91 3.86
CA GLU A 56 4.25 -3.94 4.88
C GLU A 56 5.38 -4.96 4.64
N ASP A 57 5.98 -5.45 5.72
CA ASP A 57 6.94 -6.55 5.68
C ASP A 57 6.31 -7.79 6.30
N LEU A 58 6.00 -8.80 5.49
CA LEU A 58 5.40 -10.05 5.97
C LEU A 58 6.36 -10.81 6.89
N HIS A 59 7.67 -10.52 6.83
CA HIS A 59 8.67 -11.14 7.70
C HIS A 59 8.63 -10.61 9.14
N GLU A 60 8.17 -9.39 9.32
CA GLU A 60 7.94 -8.77 10.63
C GLU A 60 6.60 -9.29 11.19
N GLY A 61 6.64 -10.26 12.11
CA GLY A 61 5.43 -10.80 12.77
C GLY A 61 5.07 -12.27 12.48
N HIS A 62 5.96 -13.04 11.84
CA HIS A 62 5.76 -14.46 11.53
C HIS A 62 5.38 -15.37 12.71
N SER A 63 5.54 -14.92 13.95
CA SER A 63 5.19 -15.70 15.14
C SER A 63 3.68 -15.98 15.27
N LEU A 64 2.82 -15.25 14.56
CA LEU A 64 1.37 -15.25 14.76
C LEU A 64 0.57 -15.92 13.62
N GLY A 65 1.23 -16.31 12.52
CA GLY A 65 0.56 -16.86 11.33
C GLY A 65 -0.18 -15.80 10.50
N PHE A 66 -0.56 -16.15 9.26
CA PHE A 66 -1.13 -15.17 8.31
C PHE A 66 -2.55 -14.71 8.66
N GLU A 67 -3.36 -15.54 9.31
CA GLU A 67 -4.73 -15.16 9.70
C GLU A 67 -4.72 -14.00 10.70
N GLN A 68 -3.94 -14.14 11.78
CA GLN A 68 -3.78 -13.09 12.76
C GLN A 68 -3.10 -11.85 12.16
N TRP A 69 -2.09 -12.04 11.31
CA TRP A 69 -1.44 -10.93 10.61
C TRP A 69 -2.45 -10.12 9.77
N THR A 70 -3.33 -10.79 9.02
CA THR A 70 -4.34 -10.14 8.19
C THR A 70 -5.35 -9.37 9.05
N GLU A 71 -5.79 -9.92 10.18
CA GLU A 71 -6.70 -9.22 11.08
C GLU A 71 -6.05 -7.93 11.65
N GLU A 72 -4.81 -8.04 12.13
CA GLU A 72 -4.06 -6.89 12.64
C GLU A 72 -3.80 -5.84 11.55
N PHE A 73 -3.49 -6.28 10.32
CA PHE A 73 -3.32 -5.40 9.17
C PHE A 73 -4.61 -4.62 8.86
N CYS A 74 -5.75 -5.31 8.79
CA CYS A 74 -7.06 -4.69 8.53
C CYS A 74 -7.39 -3.62 9.58
N GLN A 75 -7.13 -3.90 10.87
CA GLN A 75 -7.33 -2.92 11.94
C GLN A 75 -6.42 -1.69 11.81
N ARG A 76 -5.15 -1.88 11.42
CA ARG A 76 -4.21 -0.76 11.16
C ARG A 76 -4.65 0.05 9.95
N ALA A 77 -4.98 -0.60 8.83
CA ALA A 77 -5.40 0.06 7.60
C ALA A 77 -6.70 0.87 7.80
N GLN A 78 -7.65 0.35 8.57
CA GLN A 78 -8.89 1.06 8.90
C GLN A 78 -8.65 2.28 9.81
N ARG A 79 -7.73 2.17 10.76
CA ARG A 79 -7.35 3.28 11.64
C ARG A 79 -6.63 4.38 10.86
N ASP A 80 -5.74 3.98 9.97
CA ASP A 80 -4.96 4.88 9.12
C ASP A 80 -5.82 5.62 8.09
N SER A 81 -6.92 5.01 7.64
CA SER A 81 -7.78 5.61 6.63
C SER A 81 -8.64 6.75 7.18
N GLN A 82 -8.85 6.84 8.50
CA GLN A 82 -9.72 7.84 9.13
C GLN A 82 -11.14 7.92 8.50
N GLY A 83 -11.61 6.82 7.90
CA GLY A 83 -12.89 6.78 7.18
C GLY A 83 -12.81 7.08 5.68
N GLU A 84 -11.64 7.46 5.16
CA GLU A 84 -11.39 7.66 3.73
C GLU A 84 -11.12 6.34 2.99
N LYS A 85 -11.22 6.38 1.66
CA LYS A 85 -10.87 5.23 0.80
C LYS A 85 -9.36 4.99 0.80
N THR A 86 -8.95 3.83 1.26
CA THR A 86 -7.56 3.34 1.16
C THR A 86 -7.39 2.37 -0.01
N PHE A 87 -6.17 2.35 -0.55
CA PHE A 87 -5.79 1.50 -1.67
C PHE A 87 -4.81 0.44 -1.23
N LEU A 88 -4.96 -0.76 -1.79
CA LEU A 88 -4.12 -1.91 -1.51
C LEU A 88 -3.48 -2.42 -2.81
N LEU A 89 -2.17 -2.63 -2.77
CA LEU A 89 -1.39 -3.25 -3.82
C LEU A 89 -0.71 -4.50 -3.28
N GLY A 90 -1.18 -5.66 -3.70
CA GLY A 90 -0.64 -6.95 -3.30
C GLY A 90 0.12 -7.63 -4.44
N TYR A 91 1.28 -8.23 -4.13
CA TYR A 91 2.00 -9.07 -5.08
C TYR A 91 2.05 -10.53 -4.63
N SER A 92 1.64 -11.46 -5.50
CA SER A 92 1.68 -12.91 -5.24
C SER A 92 0.98 -13.27 -3.91
N LEU A 93 1.72 -13.74 -2.89
CA LEU A 93 1.18 -13.97 -1.54
C LEU A 93 0.48 -12.71 -1.00
N GLY A 94 1.08 -11.53 -1.12
CA GLY A 94 0.48 -10.29 -0.66
C GLY A 94 -0.77 -9.85 -1.43
N GLY A 95 -1.04 -10.43 -2.61
CA GLY A 95 -2.32 -10.23 -3.31
C GLY A 95 -3.38 -11.27 -2.97
N ARG A 96 -2.98 -12.36 -2.30
CA ARG A 96 -3.90 -13.35 -1.75
C ARG A 96 -4.38 -12.95 -0.36
N LEU A 97 -3.47 -12.40 0.45
CA LEU A 97 -3.77 -11.78 1.73
C LEU A 97 -4.64 -10.53 1.51
#